data_AF-A0A941YXK4-F1
#
_entry.id   AF-A0A941YXK4-F1
#
_cell.length_a   1.000
_cell.length_b   1.000
_cell.length_c   1.000
_cell.angle_alpha   90.00
_cell.angle_beta   90.00
_cell.angle_gamma   90.00
#
_symmetry.space_group_name_H-M   'P 1'
#
loop_
_entity.id
_entity.type
_entity.pdbx_description
1 polymer ?
#
loop_
_entity_poly.entity_id
_entity_poly.type
_entity_poly.pdbx_seq_one_letter_code
_entity_poly.pdbx_strand_id
1 'polypeptide(L)'
;MPARRAQVPDRLSRALATILGHPVGHVAVFEHSWFVRLHGRAVATTRRERIYLRGSAADFFANPAMLLHEYCHVIRQWQSGRLTVPRYLAACLQHGYWNNPFEVEARAFAARHVARLHALLAPGAASAEQGLAAVQSAGDSHQQRADGQGGEH
;
A
#
# COMPACT_ATOMS: atom_id res chain seq x y z
N MET A 1 17.24 -15.30 -14.70
CA MET A 1 16.73 -15.64 -13.36
C MET A 1 15.28 -15.18 -13.25
N PRO A 2 14.34 -16.02 -12.80
CA PRO A 2 12.97 -15.60 -12.55
C PRO A 2 12.95 -14.51 -11.47
N ALA A 3 12.01 -13.57 -11.56
CA ALA A 3 11.87 -12.50 -10.57
C ALA A 3 11.55 -13.11 -9.19
N ARG A 4 12.22 -12.65 -8.15
CA ARG A 4 12.03 -13.16 -6.78
C ARG A 4 10.88 -12.41 -6.11
N ARG A 5 9.97 -13.12 -5.45
CA ARG A 5 8.93 -12.47 -4.63
C ARG A 5 9.56 -11.92 -3.36
N ALA A 6 9.36 -10.64 -3.11
CA ALA A 6 9.79 -9.97 -1.89
C ALA A 6 8.72 -10.08 -0.81
N GLN A 7 9.15 -10.21 0.45
CA GLN A 7 8.27 -10.09 1.60
C GLN A 7 8.08 -8.61 1.92
N VAL A 8 6.83 -8.15 1.88
CA VAL A 8 6.48 -6.79 2.31
C VAL A 8 6.43 -6.79 3.84
N PRO A 9 7.17 -5.91 4.54
CA PRO A 9 7.11 -5.84 6.00
C PRO A 9 5.68 -5.55 6.50
N ASP A 10 5.22 -6.27 7.53
CA ASP A 10 3.83 -6.15 8.03
C ASP A 10 3.46 -4.74 8.44
N ARG A 11 4.41 -4.02 9.05
CA ARG A 11 4.22 -2.63 9.43
C ARG A 11 3.98 -1.73 8.21
N LEU A 12 4.72 -1.97 7.13
CA LEU A 12 4.54 -1.24 5.88
C LEU A 12 3.20 -1.57 5.24
N SER A 13 2.82 -2.85 5.22
CA SER A 13 1.52 -3.32 4.73
C SER A 13 0.35 -2.64 5.45
N ARG A 14 0.39 -2.60 6.79
CA ARG A 14 -0.62 -1.89 7.60
C ARG A 14 -0.68 -0.40 7.32
N ALA A 15 0.47 0.27 7.27
CA ALA A 15 0.54 1.70 6.99
C ALA A 15 -0.03 2.05 5.60
N LEU A 16 0.30 1.23 4.59
CA LEU A 16 -0.25 1.35 3.24
C LEU A 16 -1.76 1.14 3.23
N ALA A 17 -2.27 0.12 3.96
CA ALA A 17 -3.70 -0.12 4.06
C ALA A 17 -4.45 1.07 4.68
N THR A 18 -3.90 1.70 5.71
CA THR A 18 -4.46 2.92 6.31
C THR A 18 -4.52 4.09 5.32
N ILE A 19 -3.49 4.26 4.48
CA ILE A 19 -3.44 5.36 3.50
C ILE A 19 -4.38 5.09 2.31
N LEU A 20 -4.43 3.86 1.82
CA LEU A 20 -5.20 3.46 0.64
C LEU A 20 -6.67 3.14 0.98
N GLY A 21 -6.99 2.98 2.27
CA GLY A 21 -8.32 2.58 2.75
C GLY A 21 -8.71 1.15 2.40
N HIS A 22 -7.78 0.33 1.93
CA HIS A 22 -8.00 -1.04 1.44
C HIS A 22 -6.85 -1.94 1.90
N PRO A 23 -7.10 -3.21 2.25
CA PRO A 23 -6.03 -4.17 2.50
C PRO A 23 -5.10 -4.29 1.29
N VAL A 24 -3.79 -4.39 1.53
CA VAL A 24 -2.78 -4.50 0.46
C VAL A 24 -1.95 -5.79 0.52
N GLY A 25 -2.21 -6.68 1.48
CA GLY A 25 -1.41 -7.89 1.70
C GLY A 25 -1.42 -8.89 0.54
N HIS A 26 -2.40 -8.79 -0.35
CA HIS A 26 -2.48 -9.59 -1.56
C HIS A 26 -1.56 -9.11 -2.69
N VAL A 27 -1.03 -7.89 -2.61
CA VAL A 27 -0.14 -7.33 -3.63
C VAL A 27 1.22 -8.02 -3.58
N ALA A 28 1.57 -8.70 -4.68
CA ALA A 28 2.87 -9.36 -4.81
C ALA A 28 3.91 -8.41 -5.43
N VAL A 29 5.01 -8.20 -4.71
CA VAL A 29 6.17 -7.43 -5.19
C VAL A 29 7.25 -8.40 -5.67
N PHE A 30 7.72 -8.23 -6.89
CA PHE A 30 8.76 -9.04 -7.51
C PHE A 30 9.98 -8.19 -7.82
N GLU A 31 11.13 -8.53 -7.25
CA GLU A 31 12.39 -7.82 -7.46
C GLU A 31 13.23 -8.41 -8.60
N HIS A 32 14.15 -7.60 -9.13
CA HIS A 32 15.07 -7.98 -10.22
C HIS A 32 14.37 -8.58 -11.45
N SER A 33 13.20 -8.05 -11.78
CA SER A 33 12.36 -8.58 -12.85
C SER A 33 12.87 -8.18 -14.22
N TRP A 34 13.21 -9.19 -15.04
CA TRP A 34 13.59 -8.96 -16.45
C TRP A 34 12.45 -8.33 -17.25
N PHE A 35 11.19 -8.62 -16.89
CA PHE A 35 10.03 -8.04 -17.55
C PHE A 35 10.09 -6.50 -17.57
N VAL A 36 10.53 -5.88 -16.47
CA VAL A 36 10.68 -4.41 -16.39
C VAL A 36 11.87 -3.90 -17.21
N ARG A 37 12.90 -4.74 -17.40
CA ARG A 37 14.06 -4.40 -18.25
C ARG A 37 13.66 -4.24 -19.70
N LEU A 38 12.64 -4.96 -20.17
CA LEU A 38 12.08 -4.81 -21.51
C LEU A 38 11.31 -3.50 -21.69
N HIS A 39 10.91 -2.82 -20.60
CA HIS A 39 10.17 -1.56 -20.62
C HIS A 39 11.09 -0.32 -20.58
N GLY A 40 12.26 -0.41 -21.23
CA GLY A 40 13.14 0.75 -21.48
C GLY A 40 13.78 1.33 -20.22
N ARG A 41 13.32 2.50 -19.75
CA ARG A 41 13.82 3.19 -18.55
C ARG A 41 12.91 3.03 -17.33
N ALA A 42 11.87 2.18 -17.42
CA ALA A 42 10.96 1.95 -16.31
C ALA A 42 11.69 1.37 -15.09
N VAL A 43 11.44 1.97 -13.92
CA VAL A 43 11.97 1.52 -12.62
C VAL A 43 11.08 0.40 -12.05
N ALA A 44 9.79 0.46 -12.32
CA ALA A 44 8.82 -0.56 -11.98
C ALA A 44 7.76 -0.70 -13.09
N THR A 45 6.99 -1.79 -13.04
CA THR A 45 5.81 -1.99 -13.89
C THR A 45 4.74 -2.67 -13.07
N THR A 46 3.52 -2.16 -13.14
CA THR A 46 2.38 -2.67 -12.37
C THR A 46 1.38 -3.42 -13.24
N ARG A 47 0.71 -4.37 -12.60
CA ARG A 47 -0.47 -5.07 -13.09
C ARG A 47 -1.44 -5.24 -11.93
N ARG A 48 -2.60 -5.83 -12.19
CA ARG A 48 -3.52 -6.23 -11.13
C ARG A 48 -2.79 -7.10 -10.10
N GLU A 49 -2.79 -6.63 -8.85
CA GLU A 49 -2.22 -7.29 -7.67
C GLU A 49 -0.70 -7.54 -7.72
N ARG A 50 0.02 -6.94 -8.68
CA ARG A 50 1.45 -7.23 -8.90
C ARG A 50 2.26 -5.98 -9.20
N ILE A 51 3.43 -5.89 -8.58
CA ILE A 51 4.44 -4.87 -8.83
C ILE A 51 5.72 -5.61 -9.22
N TYR A 52 6.25 -5.30 -10.40
CA TYR A 52 7.55 -5.80 -10.85
C TYR A 52 8.56 -4.66 -10.77
N LEU A 53 9.69 -4.91 -10.13
CA LEU A 53 10.76 -3.93 -9.94
C LEU A 53 11.96 -4.30 -10.83
N ARG A 54 12.63 -3.27 -11.36
CA ARG A 54 13.94 -3.44 -12.00
C ARG A 54 15.04 -3.74 -10.97
N GLY A 55 14.99 -3.02 -9.84
CA GLY A 55 15.97 -3.10 -8.75
C GLY A 55 15.53 -4.04 -7.61
N SER A 56 16.11 -3.81 -6.43
CA SER A 56 15.78 -4.56 -5.22
C SER A 56 14.47 -4.08 -4.59
N ALA A 57 13.80 -4.95 -3.84
CA ALA A 57 12.64 -4.53 -3.06
C ALA A 57 13.04 -3.61 -1.89
N ALA A 58 14.26 -3.77 -1.35
CA ALA A 58 14.79 -2.92 -0.28
C ALA A 58 14.85 -1.44 -0.71
N ASP A 59 15.43 -1.15 -1.88
CA ASP A 59 15.51 0.22 -2.42
C ASP A 59 14.12 0.79 -2.69
N PHE A 60 13.20 -0.05 -3.16
CA PHE A 60 11.82 0.34 -3.40
C PHE A 60 11.07 0.69 -2.10
N PHE A 61 11.21 -0.12 -1.06
CA PHE A 61 10.60 0.15 0.26
C PHE A 61 11.23 1.36 0.95
N ALA A 62 12.50 1.66 0.66
CA ALA A 62 13.19 2.86 1.14
C ALA A 62 12.80 4.14 0.39
N ASN A 63 11.97 4.06 -0.66
CA ASN A 63 11.49 5.21 -1.43
C ASN A 63 9.96 5.37 -1.29
N PRO A 64 9.48 6.12 -0.28
CA PRO A 64 8.05 6.31 -0.01
C PRO A 64 7.25 6.87 -1.19
N ALA A 65 7.85 7.77 -1.97
CA ALA A 65 7.17 8.38 -3.11
C ALA A 65 6.92 7.34 -4.22
N MET A 66 7.95 6.57 -4.59
CA MET A 66 7.81 5.47 -5.54
C MET A 66 6.86 4.39 -5.02
N LEU A 67 6.97 4.02 -3.74
CA LEU A 67 6.11 3.03 -3.13
C LEU A 67 4.63 3.42 -3.25
N LEU A 68 4.27 4.63 -2.83
CA LEU A 68 2.88 5.13 -2.90
C LEU A 68 2.39 5.26 -4.35
N HIS A 69 3.27 5.65 -5.26
CA HIS A 69 2.95 5.75 -6.69
C HIS A 69 2.55 4.38 -7.26
N GLU A 70 3.38 3.35 -7.06
CA GLU A 70 3.08 2.01 -7.61
C GLU A 70 1.87 1.34 -6.95
N TYR A 71 1.70 1.49 -5.63
CA TYR A 71 0.51 0.98 -4.96
C TYR A 71 -0.78 1.71 -5.39
N CYS A 72 -0.71 3.00 -5.74
CA CYS A 72 -1.84 3.72 -6.32
C CYS A 72 -2.26 3.10 -7.65
N HIS A 73 -1.31 2.79 -8.54
CA HIS A 73 -1.61 2.08 -9.79
C HIS A 73 -2.32 0.75 -9.51
N VAL A 74 -1.80 -0.07 -8.58
CA VAL A 74 -2.38 -1.39 -8.31
C VAL A 74 -3.79 -1.29 -7.72
N ILE A 75 -3.95 -0.57 -6.62
CA ILE A 75 -5.19 -0.56 -5.83
C ILE A 75 -6.26 0.33 -6.47
N ARG A 76 -5.91 1.58 -6.80
CA ARG A 76 -6.92 2.56 -7.24
C ARG A 76 -7.22 2.50 -8.72
N GLN A 77 -6.32 1.94 -9.53
CA GLN A 77 -6.45 1.97 -10.99
C GLN A 77 -6.61 0.59 -11.63
N TRP A 78 -5.73 -0.37 -11.34
CA TRP A 78 -5.83 -1.73 -11.90
C TRP A 78 -6.98 -2.51 -11.28
N GLN A 79 -7.09 -2.54 -9.95
CA GLN A 79 -8.15 -3.31 -9.27
C GLN A 79 -9.54 -2.73 -9.51
N SER A 80 -9.66 -1.41 -9.66
CA SER A 80 -10.93 -0.75 -10.04
C SER A 80 -11.31 -0.94 -11.50
N GLY A 81 -10.41 -1.47 -12.35
CA GLY A 81 -10.63 -1.61 -13.79
C GLY A 81 -10.53 -0.28 -14.57
N ARG A 82 -10.18 0.83 -13.92
CA ARG A 82 -9.95 2.12 -14.59
C ARG A 82 -8.75 2.05 -15.53
N LEU A 83 -7.67 1.41 -15.09
CA LEU A 83 -6.44 1.23 -15.84
C LEU A 83 -6.42 -0.14 -16.53
N THR A 84 -6.22 -0.09 -17.84
CA THR A 84 -5.93 -1.24 -18.70
C THR A 84 -4.73 -0.90 -19.57
N VAL A 85 -4.00 -1.90 -20.08
CA VAL A 85 -2.85 -1.65 -20.98
C VAL A 85 -3.26 -0.77 -22.18
N PRO A 86 -4.36 -1.05 -22.90
CA PRO A 86 -4.75 -0.21 -24.04
C PRO A 86 -5.06 1.23 -23.64
N ARG A 87 -5.77 1.46 -22.53
CA ARG A 87 -6.08 2.82 -22.06
C ARG A 87 -4.83 3.59 -21.67
N TYR A 88 -3.88 2.91 -21.03
CA TYR A 88 -2.60 3.52 -20.67
C TYR A 88 -1.81 3.94 -21.91
N LEU A 89 -1.71 3.06 -22.90
CA LEU A 89 -1.00 3.35 -24.15
C LEU A 89 -1.69 4.45 -24.96
N ALA A 90 -3.02 4.44 -25.03
CA ALA A 90 -3.79 5.51 -25.68
C ALA A 90 -3.56 6.87 -25.00
N ALA A 91 -3.58 6.91 -23.67
CA ALA A 91 -3.27 8.12 -22.91
C ALA A 91 -1.82 8.59 -23.12
N CYS A 92 -0.86 7.67 -23.16
CA CYS A 92 0.54 7.99 -23.50
C CYS A 92 0.68 8.55 -24.91
N LEU A 93 -0.06 8.05 -25.90
CA LEU A 93 -0.03 8.59 -27.26
C LEU A 93 -0.63 10.00 -27.34
N GLN A 94 -1.69 10.25 -26.59
CA GLN A 94 -2.41 11.53 -26.61
C GLN A 94 -1.71 12.64 -25.80
N HIS A 95 -1.10 12.30 -24.67
CA HIS A 95 -0.59 13.28 -23.71
C HIS A 95 0.92 13.15 -23.45
N GLY A 96 1.56 12.11 -23.97
CA GLY A 96 2.89 11.69 -23.55
C GLY A 96 2.87 10.96 -22.20
N TYR A 97 4.00 10.36 -21.84
CA TYR A 97 4.14 9.65 -20.56
C TYR A 97 3.96 10.58 -19.36
N TRP A 98 4.60 11.75 -19.37
CA TRP A 98 4.57 12.66 -18.22
C TRP A 98 3.16 13.16 -17.91
N ASN A 99 2.39 13.59 -18.92
CA ASN A 99 1.04 14.11 -18.71
C ASN A 99 -0.06 13.05 -18.80
N ASN A 100 0.30 11.76 -18.82
CA ASN A 100 -0.67 10.68 -18.76
C ASN A 100 -1.50 10.82 -17.47
N PRO A 101 -2.85 10.90 -17.54
CA PRO A 101 -3.70 11.09 -16.36
C PRO A 101 -3.46 10.07 -15.25
N PHE A 102 -3.11 8.82 -15.61
CA PHE A 102 -2.81 7.78 -14.63
C PHE A 102 -1.52 8.06 -13.86
N GLU A 103 -0.50 8.57 -14.55
CA GLU A 103 0.80 8.96 -13.98
C GLU A 103 0.69 10.23 -13.13
N VAL A 104 -0.08 11.21 -13.60
CA VAL A 104 -0.38 12.45 -12.86
C VAL A 104 -1.12 12.13 -11.56
N GLU A 105 -2.17 11.29 -11.63
CA GLU A 105 -2.92 10.86 -10.45
C GLU A 105 -2.02 10.14 -9.43
N ALA A 106 -1.17 9.22 -9.90
CA ALA A 106 -0.27 8.46 -9.04
C ALA A 106 0.79 9.35 -8.37
N ARG A 107 1.38 10.31 -9.11
CA ARG A 107 2.32 11.30 -8.53
C ARG A 107 1.63 12.22 -7.52
N ALA A 108 0.44 12.73 -7.85
CA ALA A 108 -0.32 13.58 -6.93
C ALA A 108 -0.77 12.82 -5.67
N PHE A 109 -1.12 11.54 -5.81
CA PHE A 109 -1.41 10.68 -4.67
C PHE A 109 -0.18 10.49 -3.77
N ALA A 110 0.97 10.15 -4.35
CA ALA A 110 2.21 9.99 -3.60
C ALA A 110 2.58 11.27 -2.85
N ALA A 111 2.64 12.41 -3.55
CA ALA A 111 2.99 13.70 -2.97
C ALA A 111 2.12 14.06 -1.74
N ARG A 112 0.82 13.76 -1.79
CA ARG A 112 -0.10 14.02 -0.67
C ARG A 112 0.10 13.13 0.56
N HIS A 113 0.68 11.93 0.39
CA HIS A 113 0.68 10.90 1.45
C HIS A 113 2.07 10.50 1.95
N VAL A 114 3.16 10.95 1.31
CA VAL A 114 4.53 10.64 1.77
C VAL A 114 4.73 11.02 3.24
N ALA A 115 4.36 12.24 3.65
CA ALA A 115 4.51 12.68 5.03
C ALA A 115 3.72 11.81 6.02
N ARG A 116 2.49 11.44 5.66
CA ARG A 116 1.65 10.55 6.47
C ARG A 116 2.24 9.14 6.58
N LEU A 117 2.79 8.61 5.49
CA LEU A 117 3.47 7.32 5.50
C LEU A 117 4.68 7.34 6.43
N HIS A 118 5.50 8.38 6.38
CA HIS A 118 6.61 8.54 7.32
C HIS A 118 6.15 8.56 8.77
N ALA A 119 5.08 9.30 9.10
CA ALA A 119 4.53 9.34 10.44
C ALA A 119 4.08 7.94 10.94
N LEU A 120 3.41 7.15 10.09
CA LEU A 120 3.00 5.78 10.42
C LEU A 120 4.19 4.82 10.59
N LEU A 121 5.30 5.09 9.90
CA LEU A 121 6.55 4.33 9.98
C LEU A 121 7.55 4.85 11.03
N ALA A 122 7.27 5.97 11.71
CA ALA A 122 8.12 6.47 12.79
C ALA A 122 8.02 5.55 14.04
N PRO A 123 9.14 5.16 14.67
CA PRO A 123 9.10 4.38 15.91
C PRO A 123 8.23 5.08 16.96
N GLY A 124 7.27 4.36 17.57
CA GLY A 124 6.32 4.91 18.55
C GLY A 124 4.86 4.99 18.10
N ALA A 125 4.58 5.09 16.79
CA ALA A 125 3.20 5.11 16.29
C ALA A 125 2.43 3.79 16.54
N ALA A 126 3.14 2.66 16.60
CA ALA A 126 2.55 1.35 16.86
C ALA A 126 2.18 1.11 18.33
N SER A 127 2.86 1.76 19.28
CA SER A 127 2.60 1.60 20.72
C SER A 127 1.37 2.38 21.17
N ALA A 128 1.04 3.50 20.52
CA ALA A 128 -0.14 4.30 20.84
C ALA A 128 -1.44 3.56 20.50
N GLU A 129 -1.50 2.86 19.36
CA GLU A 129 -2.71 2.11 18.96
C GLU A 129 -2.89 0.80 19.76
N GLN A 130 -1.80 0.13 20.15
CA GLN A 130 -1.86 -1.05 21.03
C GLN A 130 -2.26 -0.68 22.46
N GLY A 131 -1.80 0.47 22.97
CA GLY A 131 -2.22 0.99 24.27
C GLY A 131 -3.71 1.36 24.31
N LEU A 132 -4.24 1.93 23.22
CA LEU A 132 -5.67 2.29 23.14
C LEU A 132 -6.59 1.06 23.03
N ALA A 133 -6.19 0.04 22.29
CA ALA A 133 -6.95 -1.22 22.19
C ALA A 133 -6.92 -2.02 23.51
N ALA A 134 -5.78 -2.01 24.23
CA ALA A 134 -5.65 -2.69 25.51
C ALA A 134 -6.50 -2.03 26.62
N VAL A 135 -6.60 -0.69 26.66
CA VAL A 135 -7.44 0.01 27.64
C VAL A 135 -8.94 -0.21 27.38
N GLN A 136 -9.36 -0.33 26.12
CA GLN A 136 -10.76 -0.64 25.77
C GLN A 136 -11.16 -2.07 26.15
N SER A 137 -10.27 -3.05 25.96
CA SER A 137 -10.55 -4.44 26.37
C SER A 137 -10.58 -4.63 27.89
N ALA A 138 -9.81 -3.82 28.64
CA ALA A 138 -9.87 -3.79 30.11
C ALA A 138 -11.15 -3.12 30.64
N GLY A 139 -11.70 -2.14 29.93
CA GLY A 139 -12.95 -1.45 30.29
C GLY A 139 -14.20 -2.33 30.17
N ASP A 140 -14.31 -3.11 29.09
CA ASP A 140 -15.46 -3.99 28.86
C ASP A 140 -15.55 -5.15 29.88
N SER A 141 -14.41 -5.56 30.43
CA SER A 141 -14.35 -6.62 31.44
C SER A 141 -14.92 -6.20 32.80
N HIS A 142 -15.02 -4.88 33.08
CA HIS A 142 -15.54 -4.38 34.36
C HIS A 142 -17.04 -4.13 34.36
N GLN A 143 -17.66 -4.01 33.17
CA GLN A 143 -19.10 -3.76 33.05
C GLN A 143 -19.95 -5.05 33.11
N GLN A 144 -19.38 -6.23 32.86
CA GLN A 144 -20.12 -7.51 32.86
C GLN A 144 -20.28 -8.20 34.24
N ARG A 145 -19.80 -7.60 35.35
CA ARG A 145 -19.91 -8.20 36.70
C ARG A 145 -20.96 -7.59 37.62
N ALA A 146 -21.76 -6.63 37.17
CA ALA A 146 -22.72 -5.94 38.04
C ALA A 146 -24.18 -6.44 37.99
N ASP A 147 -24.59 -7.24 36.99
CA ASP A 147 -26.01 -7.59 36.78
C ASP A 147 -26.40 -9.02 37.22
N GLY A 148 -25.73 -9.56 38.23
CA GLY A 148 -25.86 -10.98 38.59
C GLY A 148 -26.04 -11.28 40.07
N GLN A 149 -26.83 -10.50 40.82
CA GLN A 149 -27.24 -10.94 42.15
C GLN A 149 -28.60 -10.37 42.56
N GLY A 150 -29.64 -11.14 42.29
CA GLY A 150 -31.00 -10.87 42.75
C GLY A 150 -31.90 -12.07 42.52
N GLY A 151 -32.06 -12.91 43.55
CA GLY A 151 -33.14 -13.89 43.57
C GLY A 151 -32.81 -15.19 44.29
N GLU A 152 -32.71 -15.17 45.62
CA GLU A 152 -32.96 -16.36 46.42
C GLU A 152 -33.80 -16.00 47.66
N HIS A 153 -35.00 -16.62 47.68
CA HIS A 153 -35.90 -16.96 48.80
C HIS A 153 -36.97 -15.95 49.21
#